data_AF-A0A653R5T6-F1
#
_entry.id   AF-A0A653R5T6-F1
#
_cell.length_a   1.000
_cell.length_b   1.000
_cell.length_c   1.000
_cell.angle_alpha   90.00
_cell.angle_beta   90.00
_cell.angle_gamma   90.00
#
_symmetry.space_group_name_H-M   'P 1'
#
loop_
_entity.id
_entity.type
_entity.pdbx_description
1 polymer ?
#
loop_
_entity_poly.entity_id
_entity_poly.type
_entity_poly.pdbx_seq_one_letter_code
_entity_poly.pdbx_strand_id
1 'polypeptide(L)'
;MKECLILFFLSIILGCKKSEKEACFSKVNFDKVFHYLESNDSYVPDDLEIVLIDSVTICIKKNGYTLSKIKRQSGIVSPLKYKPQNEKWTVKTNQIFCELVLKSQ
;
A
#
# COMPACT_ATOMS: atom_id res chain seq x y z
N MET A 1 -29.21 -45.12 3.52
CA MET A 1 -28.21 -45.34 2.44
C MET A 1 -28.78 -44.68 1.19
N LYS A 2 -28.30 -43.57 0.63
CA LYS A 2 -27.03 -42.85 0.68
C LYS A 2 -27.39 -41.35 0.70
N GLU A 3 -27.13 -40.66 1.80
CA GLU A 3 -25.99 -39.74 1.95
C GLU A 3 -26.07 -38.49 1.05
N CYS A 4 -26.48 -37.39 1.70
CA CYS A 4 -25.76 -36.12 1.71
C CYS A 4 -25.22 -35.63 0.36
N LEU A 5 -26.12 -35.44 -0.61
CA LEU A 5 -25.80 -34.62 -1.76
C LEU A 5 -25.73 -33.15 -1.33
N ILE A 6 -24.49 -32.71 -1.09
CA ILE A 6 -24.00 -31.41 -1.52
C ILE A 6 -24.39 -30.24 -0.61
N LEU A 7 -23.74 -30.23 0.55
CA LEU A 7 -23.46 -29.06 1.42
C LEU A 7 -22.59 -27.99 0.72
N PHE A 8 -22.85 -27.64 -0.55
CA PHE A 8 -22.03 -26.65 -1.28
C PHE A 8 -22.32 -25.19 -0.91
N PHE A 9 -23.35 -24.92 -0.10
CA PHE A 9 -23.69 -23.55 0.29
C PHE A 9 -22.99 -23.07 1.57
N LEU A 10 -22.12 -23.88 2.20
CA LEU A 10 -21.35 -23.49 3.39
C LEU A 10 -19.92 -23.04 3.11
N SER A 11 -19.46 -23.04 1.86
CA SER A 11 -18.12 -22.55 1.48
C SER A 11 -18.03 -21.03 1.30
N ILE A 12 -19.17 -20.32 1.23
CA ILE A 12 -19.18 -18.87 0.94
C ILE A 12 -18.87 -18.02 2.20
N ILE A 13 -18.83 -18.63 3.39
CA ILE A 13 -18.61 -17.87 4.65
C ILE A 13 -17.13 -17.84 5.09
N LEU A 14 -16.20 -18.58 4.48
CA LEU A 14 -14.84 -18.72 5.03
C LEU A 14 -13.66 -18.72 4.04
N GLY A 15 -13.70 -17.90 2.99
CA GLY A 15 -12.51 -17.60 2.17
C GLY A 15 -12.65 -16.22 1.56
N CYS A 16 -11.93 -15.17 1.95
CA CYS A 16 -10.53 -15.10 2.30
C CYS A 16 -10.36 -13.95 3.30
N LYS A 17 -10.28 -14.21 4.61
CA LYS A 17 -9.50 -13.31 5.48
C LYS A 17 -8.04 -13.65 5.21
N LYS A 18 -7.53 -13.24 4.05
CA LYS A 18 -6.10 -13.29 3.77
C LYS A 18 -5.45 -12.23 4.65
N SER A 19 -5.17 -12.63 5.88
CA SER A 19 -4.30 -11.94 6.82
C SER A 19 -2.84 -12.12 6.39
N GLU A 20 -2.57 -11.91 5.10
CA GLU A 20 -1.24 -11.62 4.57
C GLU A 20 -1.43 -10.25 3.94
N LYS A 21 -0.78 -9.21 4.48
CA LYS A 21 -0.70 -7.92 3.78
C LYS A 21 0.00 -8.17 2.45
N GLU A 22 -0.75 -8.50 1.40
CA GLU A 22 -0.20 -8.59 0.05
C GLU A 22 0.48 -7.24 -0.25
N ALA A 23 1.68 -7.33 -0.82
CA ALA A 23 2.35 -6.13 -1.31
C ALA A 23 1.52 -5.58 -2.46
N CYS A 24 0.84 -4.45 -2.26
CA CYS A 24 0.05 -3.80 -3.33
C CYS A 24 0.93 -3.14 -4.38
N PHE A 25 2.25 -3.07 -4.13
CA PHE A 25 3.20 -2.49 -5.05
C PHE A 25 3.26 -3.28 -6.36
N SER A 26 2.96 -2.58 -7.44
CA SER A 26 3.29 -2.96 -8.81
C SER A 26 3.55 -1.68 -9.60
N LYS A 27 4.24 -1.78 -10.75
CA LYS A 27 4.47 -0.60 -11.62
C LYS A 27 3.15 0.02 -12.08
N VAL A 28 2.18 -0.82 -12.40
CA VAL A 28 0.84 -0.38 -12.82
C VAL A 28 0.13 0.37 -11.70
N ASN A 29 0.17 -0.15 -10.47
CA ASN A 29 -0.41 0.53 -9.32
C ASN A 29 0.34 1.82 -8.96
N PHE A 30 1.66 1.85 -9.15
CA PHE A 30 2.43 3.07 -8.99
C PHE A 30 1.93 4.15 -9.94
N ASP A 31 1.80 3.83 -11.22
CA ASP A 31 1.38 4.80 -12.25
C ASP A 31 -0.03 5.35 -11.95
N LYS A 32 -0.96 4.48 -11.51
CA LYS A 32 -2.30 4.90 -11.06
C LYS A 32 -2.24 5.88 -9.89
N VAL A 33 -1.52 5.52 -8.83
CA VAL A 33 -1.39 6.36 -7.63
C VAL A 33 -0.67 7.67 -7.96
N PHE A 34 0.33 7.64 -8.83
CA PHE A 34 1.06 8.83 -9.25
C PHE A 34 0.12 9.83 -9.93
N HIS A 35 -0.65 9.41 -10.94
CA HIS A 35 -1.61 10.27 -11.63
C HIS A 35 -2.75 10.76 -10.71
N TYR A 36 -3.19 9.90 -9.79
CA TYR A 36 -4.14 10.31 -8.76
C TYR A 36 -3.57 11.45 -7.89
N LEU A 37 -2.32 11.36 -7.46
CA LEU A 37 -1.65 12.39 -6.66
C LEU A 37 -1.26 13.64 -7.46
N GLU A 38 -1.12 13.57 -8.79
CA GLU A 38 -0.93 14.76 -9.64
C GLU A 38 -2.21 15.60 -9.73
N SER A 39 -3.37 14.95 -9.67
CA SER A 39 -4.68 15.58 -9.83
C SER A 39 -5.38 15.93 -8.52
N ASN A 40 -4.85 15.46 -7.38
CA ASN A 40 -5.39 15.70 -6.06
C ASN A 40 -4.30 16.31 -5.18
N ASP A 41 -4.66 17.34 -4.41
CA ASP A 41 -3.75 17.89 -3.41
C ASP A 41 -3.24 16.79 -2.49
N SER A 42 -1.98 16.92 -2.07
CA SER A 42 -1.26 15.94 -1.24
C SER A 42 -2.15 15.40 -0.11
N TYR A 43 -2.52 14.12 -0.19
CA TYR A 43 -3.33 13.45 0.82
C TYR A 43 -2.53 13.35 2.13
N VAL A 44 -3.08 13.86 3.23
CA VAL A 44 -2.44 13.86 4.56
C VAL A 44 -3.20 12.94 5.54
N PRO A 45 -2.94 11.64 5.55
CA PRO A 45 -3.38 10.77 6.64
C PRO A 45 -2.45 10.93 7.86
N ASP A 46 -3.00 11.05 9.08
CA ASP A 46 -2.25 10.94 10.35
C ASP A 46 -1.00 11.88 10.49
N ASP A 47 -1.11 13.14 10.07
CA ASP A 47 0.02 14.11 10.00
C ASP A 47 1.17 13.68 9.08
N LEU A 48 0.91 12.79 8.11
CA LEU A 48 1.89 12.36 7.12
C LEU A 48 1.69 13.11 5.82
N GLU A 49 2.76 13.62 5.24
CA GLU A 49 2.72 14.25 3.94
C GLU A 49 3.10 13.22 2.86
N ILE A 50 2.23 13.06 1.86
CA ILE A 50 2.54 12.29 0.65
C ILE A 50 2.93 13.27 -0.45
N VAL A 51 4.15 13.15 -0.94
CA VAL A 51 4.74 14.13 -1.87
C VAL A 51 5.32 13.44 -3.09
N LEU A 52 4.99 13.95 -4.28
CA LEU A 52 5.65 13.61 -5.53
C LEU A 52 6.99 14.36 -5.59
N ILE A 53 8.11 13.63 -5.64
CA ILE A 53 9.45 14.26 -5.73
C ILE A 53 9.87 14.41 -7.18
N ASP A 54 9.61 13.39 -7.98
CA ASP A 54 9.92 13.29 -9.39
C ASP A 54 8.95 12.27 -10.03
N SER A 55 9.04 12.07 -11.34
CA SER A 55 8.14 11.17 -12.10
C SER A 55 8.27 9.68 -11.74
N VAL A 56 9.19 9.31 -10.86
CA VAL A 56 9.45 7.92 -10.48
C VAL A 56 9.47 7.69 -8.96
N THR A 57 9.20 8.72 -8.16
CA THR A 57 9.35 8.68 -6.69
C THR A 57 8.21 9.40 -5.97
N ILE A 58 7.52 8.65 -5.11
CA ILE A 58 6.58 9.16 -4.12
C ILE A 58 7.24 9.05 -2.74
N CYS A 59 7.16 10.10 -1.92
CA CYS A 59 7.70 10.12 -0.57
C CYS A 59 6.60 10.22 0.47
N ILE A 60 6.76 9.49 1.58
CA ILE A 60 6.00 9.73 2.80
C ILE A 60 6.90 10.45 3.79
N LYS A 61 6.47 11.63 4.22
CA LYS A 61 7.19 12.49 5.14
C LYS A 61 6.37 12.75 6.40
N LYS A 62 7.07 13.14 7.47
CA LYS A 62 6.47 13.71 8.69
C LYS A 62 7.40 14.77 9.23
N ASN A 63 6.88 15.98 9.49
CA ASN A 63 7.64 17.10 10.05
C ASN A 63 8.94 17.39 9.26
N GLY A 64 8.89 17.34 7.92
CA GLY A 64 10.05 17.55 7.04
C GLY A 64 10.99 16.34 6.88
N TYR A 65 10.83 15.27 7.66
CA TYR A 65 11.66 14.06 7.56
C TYR A 65 11.06 13.04 6.61
N THR A 66 11.88 12.45 5.73
CA THR A 66 11.45 11.34 4.87
C THR A 66 11.46 10.03 5.63
N LEU A 67 10.28 9.43 5.81
CA LEU A 67 10.09 8.17 6.52
C LEU A 67 10.21 6.98 5.58
N SER A 68 9.76 7.15 4.34
CA SER A 68 9.85 6.14 3.29
C SER A 68 9.72 6.75 1.89
N LYS A 69 10.07 5.93 0.90
CA LYS A 69 9.96 6.23 -0.52
C LYS A 69 9.31 5.04 -1.23
N ILE A 70 8.46 5.32 -2.20
CA ILE A 70 7.93 4.36 -3.15
C ILE A 70 8.57 4.70 -4.48
N LYS A 71 9.44 3.82 -4.97
CA LYS A 71 10.16 4.00 -6.23
C LYS A 71 9.53 3.13 -7.30
N ARG A 72 9.17 3.71 -8.45
CA ARG A 72 8.51 3.01 -9.57
C ARG A 72 9.18 1.70 -9.96
N GLN A 73 10.52 1.64 -9.94
CA GLN A 73 11.28 0.46 -10.35
C GLN A 73 11.70 -0.46 -9.19
N SER A 74 11.83 0.07 -7.98
CA SER A 74 12.48 -0.61 -6.87
C SER A 74 11.55 -0.93 -5.70
N GLY A 75 10.28 -0.54 -5.77
CA GLY A 75 9.33 -0.77 -4.69
C GLY A 75 9.47 0.20 -3.54
N ILE A 76 9.05 -0.27 -2.36
CA ILE A 76 8.94 0.53 -1.15
C ILE A 76 10.21 0.37 -0.32
N VAL A 77 10.83 1.49 0.05
CA VAL A 77 12.06 1.53 0.85
C VAL A 77 11.96 2.58 1.94
N SER A 78 12.44 2.28 3.14
CA SER A 78 12.67 3.30 4.17
C SER A 78 14.17 3.66 4.21
N PRO A 79 14.55 4.95 4.34
CA PRO A 79 15.95 5.36 4.48
C PRO A 79 16.41 5.43 5.95
N LEU A 80 15.59 5.01 6.91
CA LEU A 80 15.91 5.13 8.34
C LEU A 80 17.06 4.20 8.73
N LYS A 81 18.01 4.73 9.52
CA LYS A 81 19.20 3.99 9.98
C LYS A 81 18.87 2.83 10.91
N TYR A 82 17.85 2.98 11.76
CA TYR A 82 17.47 1.96 12.73
C TYR A 82 16.56 0.91 12.06
N LYS A 83 17.08 -0.32 11.90
CA LYS A 83 16.44 -1.39 11.12
C LYS A 83 15.00 -1.70 11.54
N PRO A 84 14.64 -1.80 12.84
CA PRO A 84 13.25 -2.04 13.22
C PRO A 84 12.29 -0.90 12.82
N GLN A 85 12.76 0.36 12.86
CA GLN A 85 11.97 1.48 12.34
C GLN A 85 11.87 1.45 10.82
N ASN A 86 12.93 1.03 10.13
CA ASN A 86 12.94 0.85 8.68
C ASN A 86 11.86 -0.14 8.22
N GLU A 87 11.82 -1.33 8.85
CA GLU A 87 10.82 -2.36 8.57
C GLU A 87 9.40 -1.86 8.91
N LYS A 88 9.23 -1.23 10.07
CA LYS A 88 7.95 -0.63 10.48
C LYS A 88 7.42 0.35 9.44
N TRP A 89 8.26 1.27 8.97
CA TRP A 89 7.85 2.27 7.99
C TRP A 89 7.63 1.69 6.60
N THR A 90 8.40 0.68 6.20
CA THR A 90 8.15 -0.05 4.95
C THR A 90 6.77 -0.69 4.96
N VAL A 91 6.39 -1.36 6.06
CA VAL A 91 5.05 -1.96 6.24
C VAL A 91 3.94 -0.91 6.25
N LYS A 92 4.09 0.18 7.04
CA LYS A 92 3.08 1.26 7.08
C LYS A 92 2.93 1.94 5.71
N THR A 93 4.02 2.10 4.97
CA THR A 93 3.99 2.65 3.61
C THR A 93 3.27 1.74 2.63
N ASN A 94 3.48 0.42 2.72
CA ASN A 94 2.71 -0.52 1.91
C ASN A 94 1.21 -0.40 2.19
N GLN A 95 0.80 -0.25 3.45
CA GLN A 95 -0.61 -0.05 3.80
C GLN A 95 -1.18 1.24 3.21
N ILE A 96 -0.48 2.36 3.40
CA ILE A 96 -0.89 3.66 2.83
C ILE A 96 -0.97 3.56 1.30
N PHE A 97 0.01 2.91 0.67
CA PHE A 97 0.01 2.72 -0.78
C PHE A 97 -1.17 1.87 -1.25
N CYS A 98 -1.49 0.77 -0.56
CA CYS A 98 -2.70 -0.02 -0.84
C CYS A 98 -3.98 0.83 -0.77
N GLU A 99 -4.11 1.68 0.24
CA GLU A 99 -5.26 2.58 0.39
C GLU A 99 -5.35 3.59 -0.76
N LEU A 100 -4.21 4.13 -1.20
CA LEU A 100 -4.16 5.03 -2.36
C LEU A 100 -4.55 4.30 -3.65
N VAL A 101 -4.11 3.06 -3.85
CA VAL A 101 -4.49 2.25 -5.03
C VAL A 101 -6.01 2.10 -5.12
N LEU A 102 -6.69 1.89 -3.99
CA LEU A 102 -8.16 1.78 -3.95
C LEU A 102 -8.86 3.10 -4.31
N LYS A 103 -8.25 4.25 -3.99
CA LYS A 103 -8.77 5.59 -4.34
C LYS A 103 -8.46 5.99 -5.77
N SER A 104 -7.49 5.35 -6.40
CA SER A 104 -6.99 5.65 -7.75
C SER A 104 -7.63 4.76 -8.83
N GLN A 105 -8.82 4.21 -8.55
CA GLN A 105 -9.56 3.35 -9.47
C GLN A 105 -10.52 4.14 -10.36
#